data_AF-A0A535F0H9-F1
#
_entry.id   AF-A0A535F0H9-F1
#
_cell.length_a   1.000
_cell.length_b   1.000
_cell.length_c   1.000
_cell.angle_alpha   90.00
_cell.angle_beta   90.00
_cell.angle_gamma   90.00
#
_symmetry.space_group_name_H-M   'P 1'
#
loop_
_entity.id
_entity.type
_entity.pdbx_description
1 polymer ?
#
loop_
_entity_poly.entity_id
_entity_poly.type
_entity_poly.pdbx_seq_one_letter_code
_entity_poly.pdbx_strand_id
1 'polypeptide(L)'
;MELIIFIGLQASGKSTFFHSHFAATDEYVSKDVLRNNKRPNRRQMQLIESAFEAGHSVVVDNTNPTVEARKPLIDLGKIYGARI
;
A
#
# COMPACT_ATOMS: atom_id res chain seq x y z
N MET A 1 -7.09 2.35 12.18
CA MET A 1 -5.99 2.19 11.21
C MET A 1 -6.45 1.27 10.10
N GLU A 2 -6.18 1.65 8.85
CA GLU A 2 -6.65 0.93 7.66
C GLU A 2 -5.49 0.61 6.71
N LEU A 3 -5.61 -0.50 6.00
CA LEU A 3 -4.75 -0.92 4.89
C LEU A 3 -5.59 -0.99 3.61
N ILE A 4 -5.53 0.04 2.78
CA ILE A 4 -6.30 0.10 1.55
C ILE A 4 -5.41 -0.42 0.41
N ILE A 5 -5.82 -1.50 -0.25
CA ILE A 5 -5.08 -2.06 -1.39
C ILE A 5 -5.82 -1.72 -2.67
N PHE A 6 -5.23 -0.85 -3.50
CA PHE A 6 -5.82 -0.61 -4.81
C PHE A 6 -5.60 -1.78 -5.75
N ILE A 7 -6.66 -2.16 -6.45
CA ILE A 7 -6.68 -3.24 -7.43
C ILE A 7 -7.35 -2.69 -8.69
N GLY A 8 -6.65 -2.73 -9.82
CA GLY A 8 -7.18 -2.28 -11.10
C GLY A 8 -6.11 -2.09 -12.16
N LEU A 9 -6.51 -2.05 -13.43
CA LEU A 9 -5.63 -1.87 -14.58
C LEU A 9 -4.73 -0.65 -14.45
N GLN A 10 -3.51 -0.71 -14.99
CA GLN A 10 -2.65 0.47 -15.07
C GLN A 10 -3.35 1.61 -15.82
N ALA A 11 -3.01 2.86 -15.49
CA ALA A 11 -3.65 4.06 -16.04
C ALA A 11 -5.18 4.19 -15.79
N SER A 12 -5.77 3.40 -14.89
CA SER A 12 -7.19 3.51 -14.51
C SER A 12 -7.52 4.66 -13.54
N GLY A 13 -6.60 5.60 -13.30
CA GLY A 13 -6.80 6.74 -12.40
C GLY A 13 -6.63 6.48 -10.90
N LYS A 14 -6.08 5.34 -10.47
CA LYS A 14 -5.84 5.00 -9.06
C LYS A 14 -5.05 6.08 -8.30
N SER A 15 -3.95 6.56 -8.88
CA SER A 15 -3.13 7.59 -8.22
C SER A 15 -3.85 8.93 -8.12
N THR A 16 -4.68 9.29 -9.12
CA THR A 16 -5.59 10.45 -9.02
C THR A 16 -6.60 10.26 -7.91
N PHE A 17 -7.20 9.07 -7.79
CA PHE A 17 -8.14 8.74 -6.73
C PHE A 17 -7.49 8.86 -5.34
N PHE A 18 -6.24 8.41 -5.18
CA PHE A 18 -5.44 8.63 -3.98
C PHE A 18 -5.33 10.11 -3.64
N HIS A 19 -4.85 10.92 -4.59
CA HIS A 19 -4.63 12.34 -4.34
C HIS A 19 -5.90 13.09 -3.95
N SER A 20 -7.04 12.72 -4.52
CA SER A 20 -8.32 13.39 -4.23
C SER A 20 -8.96 12.98 -2.90
N HIS A 21 -8.68 11.79 -2.37
CA HIS A 21 -9.44 11.24 -1.23
C HIS A 21 -8.58 10.89 0.00
N PHE A 22 -7.29 10.61 -0.19
CA PHE A 22 -6.45 10.01 0.85
C PHE A 22 -5.14 10.76 1.12
N ALA A 23 -4.73 11.68 0.23
CA ALA A 23 -3.44 12.38 0.38
C ALA A 23 -3.28 13.22 1.66
N ALA A 24 -4.39 13.59 2.32
CA ALA A 24 -4.35 14.33 3.58
C ALA A 24 -4.35 13.44 4.83
N THR A 25 -4.69 12.15 4.69
CA THR A 25 -5.03 11.26 5.81
C THR A 25 -4.24 9.97 5.85
N ASP A 26 -3.73 9.50 4.70
CA ASP A 26 -3.13 8.19 4.55
C ASP A 26 -1.77 8.28 3.88
N GLU A 27 -0.87 7.39 4.27
CA GLU A 27 0.42 7.25 3.63
C GLU A 27 0.31 6.51 2.29
N TYR A 28 0.95 7.05 1.25
CA TYR A 28 0.99 6.44 -0.07
C TYR A 28 2.20 5.51 -0.22
N VAL A 29 1.94 4.23 -0.53
CA VAL A 29 3.01 3.26 -0.79
C VAL A 29 2.82 2.61 -2.16
N SER A 30 3.72 2.92 -3.09
CA SER A 30 3.69 2.36 -4.46
C SER A 30 5.07 1.89 -4.92
N LYS A 31 5.12 0.73 -5.59
CA LYS A 31 6.35 0.20 -6.20
C LYS A 31 6.87 1.07 -7.34
N ASP A 32 6.01 1.86 -7.98
CA ASP A 32 6.43 2.77 -9.05
C ASP A 32 7.34 3.89 -8.53
N VAL A 33 7.09 4.33 -7.28
CA VAL A 33 7.96 5.26 -6.55
C VAL A 33 9.26 4.55 -6.11
N LEU A 34 9.19 3.25 -5.84
CA LEU A 34 10.32 2.42 -5.40
C LEU A 34 11.11 1.79 -6.56
N ARG A 35 10.89 2.19 -7.82
CA ARG A 35 11.46 1.53 -9.01
C ARG A 35 12.99 1.37 -9.00
N ASN A 36 13.71 2.30 -8.36
CA ASN A 36 15.17 2.29 -8.28
C ASN A 36 15.70 1.56 -7.02
N ASN A 37 14.82 1.00 -6.19
CA ASN A 37 15.23 0.27 -5.01
C ASN A 37 15.71 -1.14 -5.39
N LYS A 38 16.81 -1.61 -4.80
CA LYS A 38 17.35 -2.96 -5.04
C LYS A 38 16.39 -4.09 -4.64
N ARG A 39 15.47 -3.82 -3.69
CA ARG A 39 14.50 -4.78 -3.15
C ARG A 39 13.15 -4.09 -2.88
N PRO A 40 12.39 -3.73 -3.93
CA PRO A 40 11.19 -2.90 -3.81
C PRO A 40 10.10 -3.55 -2.95
N ASN A 41 9.95 -4.88 -3.02
CA ASN A 41 9.00 -5.62 -2.15
C ASN A 41 9.34 -5.48 -0.67
N ARG A 42 10.62 -5.67 -0.30
CA ARG A 42 11.08 -5.51 1.09
C ARG A 42 10.88 -4.07 1.56
N ARG A 43 11.25 -3.10 0.73
CA ARG A 43 11.11 -1.68 1.08
C ARG A 43 9.64 -1.28 1.25
N GLN A 44 8.75 -1.77 0.37
CA GLN A 44 7.32 -1.57 0.52
C GLN A 44 6.85 -2.09 1.88
N MET A 45 7.22 -3.30 2.29
CA MET A 45 6.77 -3.84 3.57
C MET A 45 7.25 -3.04 4.78
N GLN A 46 8.51 -2.60 4.75
CA GLN A 46 9.05 -1.73 5.79
C GLN A 46 8.30 -0.40 5.89
N LEU A 47 7.90 0.19 4.77
CA LEU A 47 7.13 1.45 4.79
C LEU A 47 5.75 1.25 5.42
N ILE A 48 5.08 0.14 5.08
CA ILE A 48 3.77 -0.18 5.67
C ILE A 48 3.90 -0.46 7.17
N GLU A 49 4.92 -1.23 7.58
CA GLU A 49 5.23 -1.47 9.00
C GLU A 49 5.47 -0.17 9.76
N SER A 50 6.36 0.70 9.26
CA SER A 50 6.66 1.97 9.92
C SER A 50 5.44 2.90 10.01
N ALA A 51 4.59 2.94 8.99
CA ALA A 51 3.35 3.71 9.03
C ALA A 51 2.38 3.17 10.08
N PHE A 52 2.24 1.84 10.18
CA PHE A 52 1.40 1.22 11.21
C PHE A 52 1.95 1.38 12.62
N GLU A 53 3.26 1.33 12.81
CA GLU A 53 3.91 1.64 14.09
C GLU A 53 3.67 3.09 14.51
N ALA A 54 3.59 4.01 13.54
CA ALA A 54 3.21 5.41 13.77
C ALA A 54 1.69 5.63 13.93
N GLY A 55 0.87 4.60 13.76
CA GLY A 55 -0.59 4.68 13.86
C GLY A 55 -1.28 5.27 12.63
N HIS A 56 -0.59 5.37 11.50
CA HIS A 56 -1.13 5.92 10.25
C HIS A 56 -1.80 4.84 9.40
N SER A 57 -2.86 5.22 8.69
CA SER A 57 -3.46 4.38 7.65
C SER A 57 -2.63 4.44 6.36
N VAL A 58 -2.71 3.39 5.55
CA VAL A 58 -1.85 3.22 4.37
C VAL A 58 -2.66 2.83 3.15
N VAL A 59 -2.37 3.46 2.02
CA VAL A 59 -2.86 3.08 0.70
C VAL A 59 -1.73 2.47 -0.13
N VAL A 60 -1.92 1.25 -0.62
CA VAL A 60 -0.99 0.54 -1.50
C VAL A 60 -1.48 0.60 -2.94
N ASP A 61 -0.79 1.36 -3.79
CA ASP A 61 -1.06 1.45 -5.23
C ASP A 61 0.00 0.68 -6.04
N ASN A 62 -0.25 -0.63 -6.21
CA ASN A 62 0.46 -1.44 -7.20
C ASN A 62 -0.55 -2.22 -8.05
N THR A 63 -0.10 -2.69 -9.20
CA THR A 63 -0.78 -3.78 -9.90
C THR A 63 -0.63 -5.07 -9.09
N ASN A 64 -1.56 -5.35 -8.18
CA ASN A 64 -1.62 -6.57 -7.35
C ASN A 64 -2.70 -7.54 -7.89
N PRO A 65 -2.55 -8.15 -9.08
CA PRO A 65 -3.64 -8.87 -9.73
C PRO A 65 -3.97 -10.19 -9.05
N THR A 66 -2.99 -10.88 -8.45
CA THR A 66 -3.18 -12.20 -7.87
C THR A 66 -3.40 -12.18 -6.36
N VAL A 67 -4.04 -13.23 -5.82
CA VAL A 67 -4.25 -13.39 -4.38
C VAL A 67 -2.91 -13.51 -3.66
N GLU A 68 -1.95 -14.22 -4.27
CA GLU A 68 -0.61 -14.46 -3.74
C GLU A 68 0.18 -13.15 -3.63
N ALA A 69 -0.01 -12.21 -4.56
CA ALA A 69 0.61 -10.90 -4.49
C ALA A 69 0.05 -10.04 -3.35
N ARG A 70 -1.25 -10.21 -3.03
CA ARG A 70 -1.92 -9.47 -1.94
C ARG A 70 -1.71 -10.11 -0.58
N LYS A 71 -1.49 -11.42 -0.51
CA LYS A 71 -1.39 -12.18 0.73
C LYS A 71 -0.39 -11.58 1.74
N PRO A 72 0.84 -11.19 1.36
CA PRO A 72 1.77 -10.57 2.30
C PRO A 72 1.26 -9.23 2.88
N LEU A 73 0.57 -8.42 2.07
CA LEU A 73 -0.03 -7.16 2.53
C LEU A 73 -1.15 -7.45 3.53
N ILE A 74 -2.03 -8.40 3.21
CA ILE A 74 -3.16 -8.78 4.05
C ILE A 74 -2.67 -9.36 5.39
N ASP A 75 -1.68 -10.25 5.35
CA ASP A 75 -1.11 -10.86 6.54
C ASP A 75 -0.47 -9.77 7.43
N LEU A 76 0.22 -8.80 6.84
CA LEU A 76 0.78 -7.67 7.58
C LEU A 76 -0.29 -6.80 8.23
N GLY A 77 -1.35 -6.43 7.49
CA GLY A 77 -2.47 -5.66 8.05
C GLY A 77 -3.11 -6.36 9.25
N LYS A 78 -3.25 -7.69 9.20
CA LYS A 78 -3.78 -8.50 10.30
C LYS A 78 -2.88 -8.49 11.53
N ILE A 79 -1.55 -8.57 11.34
CA ILE A 79 -0.58 -8.51 12.45
C ILE A 79 -0.74 -7.21 13.25
N TYR A 80 -0.96 -6.09 12.56
CA TYR A 80 -1.14 -4.78 13.18
C TYR A 80 -2.60 -4.45 13.55
N GLY A 81 -3.53 -5.40 13.36
CA GLY A 81 -4.95 -5.19 13.66
C GLY A 81 -5.64 -4.13 12.77
N ALA A 82 -5.08 -3.84 11.60
CA ALA A 82 -5.64 -2.89 10.65
C ALA A 82 -6.90 -3.46 9.99
N ARG A 83 -7.87 -2.59 9.66
CA ARG A 83 -8.96 -2.94 8.74
C ARG A 83 -8.40 -3.00 7.32
N ILE A 84 -8.76 -4.03 6.56
CA ILE A 84 -8.22 -4.30 5.21
C ILE A 84 -9.38 -4.36 4.23
#